data_AF-A0A139AKN1-F1
#
_entry.id   AF-A0A139AKN1-F1
#
_cell.length_a   1.000
_cell.length_b   1.000
_cell.length_c   1.000
_cell.angle_alpha   90.00
_cell.angle_beta   90.00
_cell.angle_gamma   90.00
#
_symmetry.space_group_name_H-M   'P 1'
#
loop_
_entity.id
_entity.type
_entity.pdbx_description
1 polymer ?
#
loop_
_entity_poly.entity_id
_entity_poly.type
_entity_poly.pdbx_seq_one_letter_code
_entity_poly.pdbx_strand_id
1 'polypeptide(L)'
;MGARVKLREAVRVLNAMDEAQFTLPSTSVPTPPQVVEPEWVKVPETFLCPISHEIMKFPVVAPDGHTYEEEQIRLWIQMKHTSPITGLKFKGTVRLTPNHSIRSMIMEWTEKYKGRYRD
;
A
#
# COMPACT_ATOMS: atom_id res chain seq x y z
N MET A 1 10.58 51.28 -68.70
CA MET A 1 9.59 50.22 -69.07
C MET A 1 9.45 49.32 -67.85
N GLY A 2 8.40 49.41 -67.05
CA GLY A 2 7.05 48.84 -67.27
C GLY A 2 6.83 47.76 -66.19
N ALA A 3 6.33 48.10 -65.01
CA ALA A 3 4.92 48.11 -64.60
C ALA A 3 4.26 46.71 -64.44
N ARG A 4 4.02 46.33 -63.17
CA ARG A 4 2.84 45.61 -62.61
C ARG A 4 2.65 44.15 -63.13
N VAL A 5 1.95 43.20 -62.49
CA VAL A 5 0.88 43.13 -61.50
C VAL A 5 0.97 41.76 -60.78
N LYS A 6 0.62 41.79 -59.48
CA LYS A 6 0.14 40.73 -58.58
C LYS A 6 -0.31 39.40 -59.18
N LEU A 7 -0.06 38.29 -58.48
CA LEU A 7 -1.12 37.37 -58.10
C LEU A 7 -0.73 36.51 -56.87
N ARG A 8 -1.73 36.37 -55.98
CA ARG A 8 -2.02 35.29 -55.03
C ARG A 8 -1.09 35.02 -53.84
N GLU A 9 -1.54 35.57 -52.70
CA GLU A 9 -1.61 34.88 -51.40
C GLU A 9 -1.99 33.40 -51.54
N ALA A 10 -1.72 32.64 -50.46
CA ALA A 10 -1.76 31.19 -50.34
C ALA A 10 -0.41 30.59 -50.77
N VAL A 11 0.44 30.06 -49.90
CA VAL A 11 0.09 29.06 -48.90
C VAL A 11 1.21 29.07 -47.85
N ARG A 12 0.92 29.64 -46.67
CA ARG A 12 1.68 29.48 -45.41
C ARG A 12 1.46 28.10 -44.77
N VAL A 13 1.19 27.08 -45.58
CA VAL A 13 0.75 25.77 -45.13
C VAL A 13 1.69 24.76 -45.76
N LEU A 14 2.18 23.81 -44.96
CA LEU A 14 3.15 22.77 -45.34
C LEU A 14 4.62 23.15 -45.16
N ASN A 15 4.93 23.98 -44.17
CA ASN A 15 6.15 23.72 -43.38
C ASN A 15 5.82 22.51 -42.49
N ALA A 16 5.95 21.31 -43.05
CA ALA A 16 5.54 20.05 -42.45
C ALA A 16 6.77 19.14 -42.28
N MET A 17 7.07 18.84 -41.02
CA MET A 17 7.58 17.56 -40.53
C MET A 17 9.04 17.22 -40.87
N ASP A 18 9.97 17.91 -40.19
CA ASP A 18 11.23 17.28 -39.80
C ASP A 18 10.94 16.42 -38.56
N GLU A 19 10.88 15.11 -38.78
CA GLU A 19 10.66 14.12 -37.74
C GLU A 19 11.96 13.87 -36.97
N ALA A 20 11.77 13.51 -35.69
CA ALA A 20 12.75 12.96 -34.75
C ALA A 20 13.60 13.95 -33.95
N GLN A 21 12.96 14.55 -32.93
CA GLN A 21 13.61 14.55 -31.62
C GLN A 21 12.62 14.35 -30.47
N PHE A 22 12.84 13.21 -29.82
CA PHE A 22 12.21 12.72 -28.62
C PHE A 22 12.45 13.69 -27.46
N THR A 23 11.62 14.72 -27.32
CA THR A 23 11.45 15.45 -26.05
C THR A 23 9.97 15.72 -25.88
N LEU A 24 9.32 14.99 -24.97
CA LEU A 24 8.04 15.44 -24.45
C LEU A 24 8.27 16.82 -23.82
N PRO A 25 7.54 17.87 -24.23
CA PRO A 25 7.56 19.12 -23.49
C PRO A 25 6.92 18.85 -22.12
N SER A 26 7.63 19.21 -21.05
CA SER A 26 7.07 19.31 -19.70
C SER A 26 5.93 20.33 -19.73
N THR A 27 4.72 19.89 -20.06
CA THR A 27 3.52 20.67 -19.87
C THR A 27 3.19 20.61 -18.38
N SER A 28 3.59 21.66 -17.67
CA SER A 28 3.13 21.99 -16.32
C SER A 28 1.60 22.12 -16.35
N VAL A 29 0.91 21.01 -16.08
CA VAL A 29 -0.50 21.04 -15.76
C VAL A 29 -0.62 21.79 -14.42
N PRO A 30 -1.37 22.90 -14.32
CA PRO A 30 -1.71 23.45 -13.02
C PRO A 30 -2.60 22.41 -12.35
N THR A 31 -2.02 21.65 -11.43
CA THR A 31 -2.74 20.68 -10.63
C THR A 31 -3.89 21.42 -9.94
N PRO A 32 -5.15 20.96 -10.07
CA PRO A 32 -6.27 21.50 -9.29
C PRO A 32 -5.87 21.61 -7.82
N PRO A 33 -6.33 22.61 -7.05
CA PRO A 33 -5.95 22.77 -5.65
C PRO A 33 -6.08 21.41 -4.98
N GLN A 34 -4.92 20.83 -4.67
CA GLN A 34 -4.82 19.48 -4.14
C GLN A 34 -5.55 19.54 -2.81
N VAL A 35 -6.74 18.96 -2.77
CA VAL A 35 -7.42 18.70 -1.52
C VAL A 35 -6.42 17.87 -0.74
N VAL A 36 -5.87 18.43 0.34
CA VAL A 36 -4.89 17.75 1.18
C VAL A 36 -5.66 16.66 1.91
N GLU A 37 -5.96 15.58 1.22
CA GLU A 37 -6.59 14.41 1.82
C GLU A 37 -5.65 13.97 2.94
N PRO A 38 -6.17 13.76 4.16
CA PRO A 38 -5.33 13.25 5.23
C PRO A 38 -4.68 11.97 4.74
N GLU A 39 -3.34 11.96 4.66
CA GLU A 39 -2.57 10.83 4.20
C GLU A 39 -2.70 9.71 5.26
N TRP A 40 -3.77 8.93 5.16
CA TRP A 40 -4.01 7.79 6.03
C TRP A 40 -2.94 6.74 5.75
N VAL A 41 -2.27 6.30 6.80
CA VAL A 41 -1.21 5.30 6.71
C VAL A 41 -1.84 3.92 6.80
N LYS A 42 -1.65 3.13 5.75
CA LYS A 42 -2.09 1.74 5.71
C LYS A 42 -1.33 0.91 6.74
N VAL A 43 -2.06 0.15 7.55
CA VAL A 43 -1.48 -0.82 8.50
C VAL A 43 -0.78 -1.94 7.72
N PRO A 44 0.50 -2.25 8.02
CA PRO A 44 1.18 -3.41 7.47
C PRO A 44 0.47 -4.72 7.85
N GLU A 45 0.29 -5.62 6.90
CA GLU A 45 -0.36 -6.92 7.11
C GLU A 45 0.37 -7.78 8.15
N THR A 46 1.68 -7.59 8.33
CA THR A 46 2.49 -8.27 9.35
C THR A 46 2.09 -7.90 10.79
N PHE A 47 1.35 -6.82 10.98
CA PHE A 47 0.85 -6.37 12.28
C PHE A 47 -0.58 -6.82 12.56
N LEU A 48 -1.27 -7.31 11.52
CA LEU A 48 -2.65 -7.75 11.63
C LEU A 48 -2.69 -9.22 12.05
N CYS A 49 -3.64 -9.53 12.94
CA CYS A 49 -3.92 -10.90 13.33
C CYS A 49 -4.57 -11.64 12.14
N PRO A 50 -4.06 -12.81 11.72
CA PRO A 50 -4.66 -13.60 10.63
C PRO A 50 -6.09 -14.09 10.91
N ILE A 51 -6.53 -14.03 12.17
CA ILE A 51 -7.87 -14.47 12.59
C ILE A 51 -8.83 -13.28 12.63
N SER A 52 -8.51 -12.23 13.40
CA SER A 52 -9.41 -11.08 13.60
C SER A 52 -9.23 -9.97 12.55
N HIS A 53 -8.13 -9.97 11.79
CA HIS A 53 -7.74 -8.89 10.88
C HIS A 53 -7.53 -7.53 11.55
N GLU A 54 -7.34 -7.52 12.86
CA GLU A 54 -7.05 -6.32 13.66
C GLU A 54 -5.57 -6.26 14.07
N ILE A 55 -5.09 -5.07 14.44
CA ILE A 55 -3.72 -4.88 14.95
C ILE A 55 -3.50 -5.70 16.22
N MET A 56 -2.45 -6.52 16.23
CA MET A 56 -2.07 -7.34 17.38
C MET A 56 -1.56 -6.50 18.55
N LYS A 57 -2.17 -6.66 19.72
CA LYS A 57 -1.74 -6.10 21.01
C LYS A 57 -0.76 -7.04 21.72
N PHE A 58 -1.06 -8.34 21.71
CA PHE A 58 -0.22 -9.38 22.32
C PHE A 58 0.13 -10.44 21.28
N PRO A 59 1.07 -10.14 20.36
CA PRO A 59 1.47 -11.09 19.33
C PRO A 59 2.14 -12.33 19.95
N VAL A 60 1.60 -13.51 19.63
CA VAL A 60 2.14 -14.82 20.02
C VAL A 60 2.36 -15.69 18.81
N VAL A 61 3.46 -16.44 18.81
CA VAL A 61 3.81 -17.42 17.79
C VAL A 61 3.22 -18.77 18.17
N ALA A 62 2.48 -19.38 17.25
CA ALA A 62 2.03 -20.76 17.39
C ALA A 62 3.11 -21.74 16.88
N PRO A 63 3.01 -23.04 17.19
CA PRO A 63 3.95 -24.05 16.68
C PRO A 63 4.04 -24.15 15.15
N ASP A 64 3.08 -23.57 14.44
CA ASP A 64 3.08 -23.46 12.97
C ASP A 64 3.99 -22.34 12.44
N GLY A 65 4.60 -21.53 13.33
CA GLY A 65 5.52 -20.46 12.96
C GLY A 65 4.87 -19.11 12.65
N HIS A 66 3.53 -19.02 12.67
CA HIS A 66 2.83 -17.76 12.43
C HIS A 66 2.49 -17.04 13.73
N THR A 67 2.34 -15.72 13.62
CA THR A 67 2.02 -14.84 14.73
C THR A 67 0.54 -14.48 14.70
N TYR A 68 -0.10 -14.55 15.86
CA TYR A 68 -1.51 -14.26 16.06
C TYR A 68 -1.69 -13.37 17.29
N GLU A 69 -2.87 -12.77 17.42
CA GLU A 69 -3.30 -12.20 18.70
C GLU A 69 -3.53 -13.32 19.72
N GLU A 70 -3.06 -13.12 20.96
CA GLU A 70 -3.10 -14.10 22.03
C GLU A 70 -4.51 -14.63 22.30
N GLU A 71 -5.48 -13.74 22.45
CA GLU A 71 -6.87 -14.11 22.76
C GLU A 71 -7.51 -14.90 21.62
N GLN A 72 -7.26 -14.47 20.37
CA GLN A 72 -7.84 -15.07 19.17
C GLN A 72 -7.32 -16.50 18.95
N ILE A 73 -6.01 -16.71 19.04
CA ILE A 73 -5.43 -18.05 18.85
C ILE A 73 -5.79 -18.99 20.01
N ARG A 74 -5.89 -18.49 21.23
CA ARG A 74 -6.33 -19.29 22.40
C ARG A 74 -7.75 -19.81 22.19
N LEU A 75 -8.68 -18.93 21.78
CA LEU A 75 -10.06 -19.33 21.47
C LEU A 75 -10.11 -20.32 20.30
N TRP A 76 -9.33 -20.07 19.24
CA TRP A 76 -9.27 -20.97 18.10
C TRP A 76 -8.78 -22.38 18.46
N ILE A 77 -7.72 -22.48 19.27
CA ILE A 77 -7.18 -23.76 19.74
C ILE A 77 -8.21 -24.52 20.58
N GLN A 78 -8.97 -23.82 21.44
CA GLN A 78 -10.03 -24.42 22.24
C GLN A 78 -11.16 -24.99 21.38
N MET A 79 -11.49 -24.35 20.24
CA MET A 79 -12.59 -24.77 19.38
C MET A 79 -12.19 -25.82 18.33
N LYS A 80 -11.02 -25.68 17.70
CA LYS A 80 -10.65 -26.45 16.50
C LYS A 80 -9.34 -27.23 16.63
N HIS A 81 -8.43 -26.82 17.50
CA HIS A 81 -7.11 -27.43 17.68
C HIS A 81 -6.30 -27.59 16.36
N THR A 82 -6.49 -26.65 15.43
CA THR A 82 -5.80 -26.57 14.14
C THR A 82 -5.10 -25.22 13.99
N SER A 83 -4.12 -25.14 13.10
CA SER A 83 -3.55 -23.87 12.64
C SER A 83 -4.59 -23.12 11.78
N PRO A 84 -4.89 -21.85 12.08
CA PRO A 84 -5.81 -21.04 11.29
C PRO A 84 -5.37 -20.87 9.83
N ILE A 85 -4.06 -20.79 9.59
CA ILE A 85 -3.50 -20.52 8.26
C ILE A 85 -3.33 -21.82 7.46
N THR A 86 -2.70 -22.84 8.05
CA THR A 86 -2.36 -24.06 7.31
C THR A 86 -3.47 -25.11 7.36
N GLY A 87 -4.45 -24.97 8.26
CA GLY A 87 -5.49 -25.97 8.50
C GLY A 87 -4.99 -27.25 9.18
N LEU A 88 -3.68 -27.38 9.44
CA LEU A 88 -3.10 -28.57 10.02
C LEU A 88 -3.41 -28.67 11.53
N LYS A 89 -3.69 -29.88 12.01
CA LYS A 89 -3.91 -30.11 13.45
C LYS A 89 -2.60 -29.96 14.23
N PHE A 90 -2.66 -29.27 15.37
CA PHE A 90 -1.52 -29.24 16.28
C PHE A 90 -1.29 -30.62 16.91
N LYS A 91 -0.03 -31.03 17.05
CA LYS A 91 0.36 -32.29 17.71
C LYS A 91 0.57 -32.02 19.20
N GLY A 92 -0.21 -32.70 20.04
CA GLY A 92 -0.10 -32.58 21.50
C GLY A 92 -0.48 -31.19 22.02
N THR A 93 0.11 -30.79 23.15
CA THR A 93 -0.15 -29.49 23.79
C THR A 93 0.39 -28.34 22.96
N VAL A 94 -0.49 -27.41 22.58
CA VAL A 94 -0.10 -26.20 21.84
C VAL A 94 0.62 -25.24 22.79
N ARG A 95 1.90 -24.97 22.50
CA ARG A 95 2.68 -23.94 23.21
C ARG A 95 2.67 -22.66 22.40
N LEU A 96 2.16 -21.59 22.99
CA LEU A 96 2.22 -20.24 22.43
C LEU A 96 3.45 -19.53 22.99
N THR A 97 4.22 -18.91 22.11
CA THR A 97 5.44 -18.17 22.49
C THR A 97 5.24 -16.68 22.21
N PRO A 98 5.36 -15.78 23.19
CA PRO A 98 5.27 -14.34 22.95
C PRO A 98 6.28 -13.86 21.90
N ASN A 99 5.82 -13.08 20.92
CA ASN A 99 6.67 -12.46 19.90
C ASN A 99 7.00 -11.02 20.28
N HIS A 100 8.04 -10.84 21.10
CA HIS A 100 8.45 -9.51 21.55
C HIS A 100 8.91 -8.60 20.40
N SER A 101 9.52 -9.15 19.35
CA SER A 101 10.01 -8.39 18.20
C SER A 101 8.85 -7.73 17.44
N ILE A 102 7.81 -8.49 17.09
CA ILE A 102 6.61 -7.94 16.43
C ILE A 102 5.92 -6.93 17.34
N ARG A 103 5.82 -7.22 18.65
CA ARG A 103 5.20 -6.30 19.61
C ARG A 103 5.90 -4.94 19.65
N SER A 104 7.23 -4.92 19.68
CA SER A 104 8.01 -3.68 19.65
C SER A 104 7.82 -2.91 18.34
N MET A 105 7.80 -3.61 17.20
CA MET A 105 7.57 -2.99 15.89
C MET A 105 6.17 -2.37 15.78
N ILE A 106 5.14 -3.07 16.27
CA ILE A 106 3.76 -2.55 16.30
C ILE A 106 3.67 -1.32 17.19
N MET A 107 4.31 -1.35 18.36
CA MET A 107 4.30 -0.23 19.30
C MET A 107 4.95 1.01 18.69
N GLU A 108 6.13 0.87 18.08
CA GLU A 108 6.81 1.98 17.40
C GLU A 108 5.97 2.54 16.25
N TRP A 109 5.39 1.66 15.43
CA TRP A 109 4.55 2.06 14.30
C TRP A 109 3.29 2.79 14.76
N THR A 110 2.61 2.26 15.78
CA THR A 110 1.39 2.83 16.34
C THR A 110 1.64 4.22 16.92
N GLU A 111 2.75 4.40 17.64
CA GLU A 111 3.11 5.71 18.20
C GLU A 111 3.43 6.72 17.09
N LYS A 112 4.19 6.29 16.07
CA LYS A 112 4.57 7.14 14.93
C LYS A 112 3.36 7.62 14.11
N TYR A 113 2.34 6.79 13.98
CA TYR A 113 1.18 7.04 13.12
C TYR A 113 -0.13 7.26 13.90
N LYS A 114 -0.05 7.49 15.20
CA LYS A 114 -1.21 7.74 16.07
C LYS A 114 -2.14 8.82 15.48
N GLY A 115 -3.42 8.47 15.30
CA GLY A 115 -4.42 9.36 14.70
C GLY A 115 -4.34 9.50 13.17
N ARG A 116 -3.44 8.76 12.50
CA ARG A 116 -3.26 8.74 11.04
C ARG A 116 -3.51 7.37 10.41
N TYR A 117 -3.97 6.38 11.15
CA TYR A 117 -4.39 5.07 10.63
C TYR A 117 -5.77 4.70 11.17
N ARG A 118 -6.44 3.75 10.51
CA ARG A 118 -7.68 3.11 11.01
C ARG A 118 -7.41 1.64 11.27
N ASP A 119 -7.87 1.15 12.42
CA ASP A 119 -7.96 -0.26 12.77
C ASP A 119 -9.08 -0.98 12.01
#